data_AF-A0A8S3H9D9-F1
#
_entry.id   AF-A0A8S3H9D9-F1
#
_cell.length_a   1.000
_cell.length_b   1.000
_cell.length_c   1.000
_cell.angle_alpha   90.00
_cell.angle_beta   90.00
_cell.angle_gamma   90.00
#
_symmetry.space_group_name_H-M   'P 1'
#
loop_
_entity.id
_entity.type
_entity.pdbx_description
1 polymer ?
#
loop_
_entity_poly.entity_id
_entity_poly.type
_entity_poly.pdbx_seq_one_letter_code
_entity_poly.pdbx_strand_id
1 'polypeptide(L)'
;MEFKSKIVDSAVASYYPPRRIINEALTIVSKEDGAAVPSYTSSQRTIERKRRKKYLPLPRPKSFGEIMIPDELKKTNGGGRFLLYDNESSSHRIIILSSDDDLDRLSNSEHWHSDGTFKIAPQLFEQLYVIHGYIYGRALPLVYYMVAGTAEVLYNEVFDVILQNVSGRPKTITIDFEKAVENSLGLQQSFVDDSQVRRCLKNFGCLAFVPVPFVIVEFEKIQESAPDLVNNFVDYFEDTFIGR
;
A
#
# COMPACT_ATOMS: atom_id res chain seq x y z
N MET A 1 -9.98 -8.84 -38.32
CA MET A 1 -9.42 -10.14 -37.90
C MET A 1 -8.13 -9.95 -37.08
N GLU A 2 -7.29 -8.99 -37.47
CA GLU A 2 -6.00 -8.67 -36.87
C GLU A 2 -6.06 -8.14 -35.42
N PHE A 3 -6.99 -7.23 -35.11
CA PHE A 3 -7.22 -6.74 -33.73
C PHE A 3 -7.44 -7.91 -32.74
N LYS A 4 -8.32 -8.84 -33.10
CA LYS A 4 -8.67 -9.98 -32.25
C LYS A 4 -7.51 -10.95 -32.09
N SER A 5 -6.68 -11.14 -33.12
CA SER A 5 -5.44 -11.92 -32.99
C SER A 5 -4.49 -11.25 -32.03
N LYS A 6 -4.20 -9.97 -32.24
CA LYS A 6 -3.27 -9.19 -31.40
C LYS A 6 -3.64 -9.22 -29.91
N ILE A 7 -4.92 -9.02 -29.56
CA ILE A 7 -5.33 -9.12 -28.14
C ILE A 7 -5.17 -10.54 -27.59
N VAL A 8 -5.38 -11.58 -28.39
CA VAL A 8 -5.27 -12.98 -27.95
C VAL A 8 -3.79 -13.34 -27.75
N ASP A 9 -2.95 -12.96 -28.70
CA ASP A 9 -1.51 -13.22 -28.70
C ASP A 9 -0.86 -12.50 -27.52
N SER A 10 -1.14 -11.21 -27.33
CA SER A 10 -0.67 -10.45 -26.16
C SER A 10 -1.23 -10.97 -24.83
N ALA A 11 -2.49 -11.44 -24.80
CA ALA A 11 -3.10 -11.95 -23.56
C ALA A 11 -2.40 -13.21 -23.02
N VAL A 12 -1.89 -14.07 -23.90
CA VAL A 12 -1.22 -15.32 -23.53
C VAL A 12 0.30 -15.15 -23.37
N ALA A 13 0.86 -14.07 -23.90
CA ALA A 13 2.30 -13.79 -23.86
C ALA A 13 2.73 -12.79 -22.77
N SER A 14 1.79 -12.09 -22.13
CA SER A 14 2.13 -11.02 -21.17
C SER A 14 1.17 -10.93 -19.97
N TYR A 15 1.65 -10.26 -18.92
CA TYR A 15 0.87 -9.89 -17.73
C TYR A 15 0.19 -8.52 -17.83
N TYR A 16 0.30 -7.83 -18.97
CA TYR A 16 -0.22 -6.47 -19.12
C TYR A 16 -1.71 -6.33 -18.78
N PRO A 17 -2.14 -5.22 -18.17
CA PRO A 17 -3.56 -5.04 -17.86
C PRO A 17 -4.38 -5.05 -19.17
N PRO A 18 -5.64 -5.58 -19.15
CA PRO A 18 -6.47 -5.66 -20.35
C PRO A 18 -6.56 -4.34 -21.13
N ARG A 19 -6.62 -3.21 -20.41
CA ARG A 19 -6.64 -1.88 -21.01
C ARG A 19 -5.42 -1.56 -21.85
N ARG A 20 -4.21 -1.95 -21.41
CA ARG A 20 -2.98 -1.78 -22.18
C ARG A 20 -3.01 -2.62 -23.45
N ILE A 21 -3.33 -3.91 -23.34
CA ILE A 21 -3.43 -4.83 -24.49
C ILE A 21 -4.43 -4.32 -25.52
N ILE A 22 -5.60 -3.84 -25.06
CA ILE A 22 -6.64 -3.29 -25.94
C ILE A 22 -6.13 -2.02 -26.63
N ASN A 23 -5.51 -1.09 -25.89
CA ASN A 23 -4.99 0.14 -26.47
C ASN A 23 -3.88 -0.12 -27.50
N GLU A 24 -2.97 -1.05 -27.22
CA GLU A 24 -1.93 -1.48 -28.17
C GLU A 24 -2.53 -2.16 -29.41
N ALA A 25 -3.63 -2.90 -29.25
CA ALA A 25 -4.33 -3.50 -30.38
C ALA A 25 -5.13 -2.47 -31.20
N LEU A 26 -5.61 -1.39 -30.58
CA LEU A 26 -6.31 -0.32 -31.29
C LEU A 26 -5.39 0.49 -32.23
N THR A 27 -4.07 0.51 -31.99
CA THR A 27 -3.15 1.28 -32.85
C THR A 27 -3.02 0.74 -34.28
N ILE A 28 -3.45 -0.51 -34.52
CA ILE A 28 -3.42 -1.15 -35.84
C ILE A 28 -4.80 -1.12 -36.53
N VAL A 29 -5.81 -0.53 -35.90
CA VAL A 29 -7.17 -0.43 -36.46
C VAL A 29 -7.29 0.90 -37.19
N SER A 30 -7.75 0.87 -38.45
CA SER A 30 -8.05 2.07 -39.21
C SER A 30 -9.27 2.80 -38.62
N LYS A 31 -9.40 4.11 -38.88
CA LYS A 31 -10.59 4.86 -38.42
C LYS A 31 -11.89 4.33 -39.02
N GLU A 32 -11.82 3.79 -40.23
CA GLU A 32 -12.95 3.26 -40.99
C GLU A 32 -13.43 1.92 -40.42
N ASP A 33 -12.53 1.13 -39.83
CA ASP A 33 -12.83 -0.18 -39.24
C ASP A 33 -13.27 -0.10 -37.76
N GLY A 34 -13.32 1.10 -37.17
CA GLY A 34 -13.61 1.31 -35.75
C GLY A 34 -14.95 0.72 -35.29
N ALA A 35 -15.96 0.71 -36.17
CA ALA A 35 -17.28 0.15 -35.88
C ALA A 35 -17.28 -1.38 -35.74
N ALA A 36 -16.27 -2.07 -36.31
CA ALA A 36 -16.12 -3.52 -36.22
C ALA A 36 -15.34 -3.98 -34.97
N VAL A 37 -14.83 -3.03 -34.17
CA VAL A 37 -14.08 -3.33 -32.95
C VAL A 37 -15.04 -3.73 -31.82
N PRO A 38 -14.83 -4.88 -31.15
CA PRO A 38 -15.62 -5.25 -29.99
C PRO A 38 -15.51 -4.23 -28.86
N SER A 39 -16.57 -4.11 -28.05
CA SER A 39 -16.53 -3.28 -26.85
C SER A 39 -15.35 -3.62 -25.93
N TYR A 40 -14.91 -2.65 -25.12
CA TYR A 40 -13.89 -2.87 -24.10
C TYR A 40 -14.22 -4.08 -23.21
N THR A 41 -15.46 -4.20 -22.76
CA THR A 41 -15.92 -5.30 -21.90
C THR A 41 -15.83 -6.67 -22.59
N SER A 42 -16.16 -6.74 -23.88
CA SER A 42 -16.04 -7.97 -24.67
C SER A 42 -14.56 -8.37 -24.87
N SER A 43 -13.72 -7.39 -25.17
CA SER A 43 -12.28 -7.59 -25.34
C SER A 43 -11.62 -8.01 -24.02
N GLN A 44 -11.98 -7.38 -22.90
CA GLN A 44 -11.51 -7.73 -21.56
C GLN A 44 -11.88 -9.18 -21.21
N ARG A 45 -13.15 -9.58 -21.38
CA ARG A 45 -13.59 -10.97 -21.15
C ARG A 45 -12.84 -11.97 -22.02
N THR A 46 -12.51 -11.60 -23.26
CA THR A 46 -11.71 -12.43 -24.16
C THR A 46 -10.29 -12.64 -23.62
N ILE A 47 -9.64 -11.56 -23.19
CA ILE A 47 -8.30 -11.59 -22.58
C ILE A 47 -8.30 -12.47 -21.33
N GLU A 48 -9.23 -12.25 -20.40
CA GLU A 48 -9.34 -13.01 -19.16
C GLU A 48 -9.58 -14.51 -19.42
N ARG A 49 -10.46 -14.85 -20.38
CA ARG A 49 -10.72 -16.24 -20.75
C ARG A 49 -9.48 -16.92 -21.33
N LYS A 50 -8.71 -16.22 -22.17
CA LYS A 50 -7.49 -16.77 -22.78
C LYS A 50 -6.40 -16.96 -21.75
N ARG A 51 -6.26 -16.02 -20.82
CA ARG A 51 -5.36 -16.12 -19.67
C ARG A 51 -5.67 -17.35 -18.82
N ARG A 52 -6.93 -17.55 -18.43
CA ARG A 52 -7.35 -18.71 -17.60
C ARG A 52 -6.94 -20.06 -18.19
N LYS A 53 -6.91 -20.19 -19.52
CA LYS A 53 -6.49 -21.43 -20.19
C LYS A 53 -5.00 -21.73 -20.11
N LYS A 54 -4.14 -20.74 -19.81
CA LYS A 54 -2.68 -20.86 -19.76
C LYS A 54 -2.12 -20.66 -18.34
N TYR A 55 -2.95 -20.83 -17.29
CA TYR A 55 -2.57 -20.54 -15.91
C TYR A 55 -2.08 -19.09 -15.69
N LEU A 56 -2.68 -18.17 -16.44
CA LEU A 56 -2.60 -16.73 -16.20
C LEU A 56 -3.99 -16.31 -15.66
N PRO A 57 -4.12 -15.64 -14.51
CA PRO A 57 -3.05 -15.17 -13.63
C PRO A 57 -2.28 -16.33 -12.99
N LEU A 58 -1.04 -16.04 -12.56
CA LEU A 58 -0.22 -16.97 -11.79
C LEU A 58 -1.05 -17.58 -10.64
N PRO A 59 -0.84 -18.87 -10.31
CA PRO A 59 -1.48 -19.46 -9.15
C PRO A 59 -1.17 -18.61 -7.91
N ARG A 60 -2.11 -18.55 -6.96
CA ARG A 60 -1.87 -17.83 -5.71
C ARG A 60 -0.70 -18.51 -4.97
N PRO A 61 0.37 -17.76 -4.67
CA PRO A 61 1.52 -18.32 -3.96
C PRO A 61 1.10 -18.73 -2.54
N LYS A 62 1.60 -19.87 -2.06
CA LYS A 62 1.31 -20.39 -0.71
C LYS A 62 2.41 -20.10 0.30
N SER A 63 3.57 -19.69 -0.18
CA SER A 63 4.73 -19.31 0.62
C SER A 63 5.49 -18.18 -0.06
N PHE A 64 6.32 -17.44 0.69
CA PHE A 64 7.10 -16.35 0.11
C PHE A 64 8.10 -16.84 -0.95
N GLY A 65 8.63 -18.05 -0.81
CA GLY A 65 9.54 -18.64 -1.80
C GLY A 65 8.88 -18.95 -3.15
N GLU A 66 7.55 -19.06 -3.20
CA GLU A 66 6.79 -19.25 -4.45
C GLU A 66 6.48 -17.92 -5.16
N ILE A 67 6.67 -16.78 -4.50
CA ILE A 67 6.41 -15.48 -5.11
C ILE A 67 7.50 -15.21 -6.15
N MET A 68 7.10 -15.24 -7.41
CA MET A 68 7.89 -14.81 -8.56
C MET A 68 7.22 -13.60 -9.19
N ILE A 69 7.92 -12.46 -9.23
CA ILE A 69 7.45 -11.25 -9.89
C ILE A 69 7.94 -11.28 -11.35
N PRO A 70 7.04 -11.41 -12.35
CA PRO A 70 7.43 -11.34 -13.76
C PRO A 70 8.06 -10.00 -14.11
N ASP A 71 9.02 -9.99 -15.04
CA ASP A 71 9.76 -8.78 -15.42
C ASP A 71 8.85 -7.68 -15.97
N GLU A 72 7.71 -8.03 -16.57
CA GLU A 72 6.73 -7.04 -17.05
C GLU A 72 6.04 -6.28 -15.91
N LEU A 73 5.97 -6.87 -14.72
CA LEU A 73 5.40 -6.24 -13.52
C LEU A 73 6.42 -5.42 -12.74
N LYS A 74 7.72 -5.59 -13.05
CA LYS A 74 8.80 -4.79 -12.45
C LYS A 74 8.94 -3.41 -13.07
N LYS A 75 8.17 -3.11 -14.13
CA LYS A 75 8.30 -1.90 -14.95
C LYS A 75 6.98 -1.12 -15.03
N THR A 76 7.09 0.19 -15.20
CA THR A 76 5.95 1.05 -15.52
C THR A 76 5.44 0.78 -16.94
N ASN A 77 4.29 1.35 -17.29
CA ASN A 77 3.80 1.28 -18.67
C ASN A 77 4.76 1.96 -19.68
N GLY A 78 5.56 2.93 -19.22
CA GLY A 78 6.61 3.58 -20.01
C GLY A 78 7.92 2.77 -20.08
N GLY A 79 8.00 1.61 -19.42
CA GLY A 79 9.18 0.76 -19.39
C GLY A 79 10.23 1.13 -18.34
N GLY A 80 10.02 2.23 -17.60
CA GLY A 80 10.85 2.61 -16.46
C GLY A 80 10.72 1.65 -15.29
N ARG A 81 11.59 1.80 -14.29
CA ARG A 81 11.58 0.95 -13.09
C ARG A 81 10.29 1.14 -12.28
N PHE A 82 9.77 0.06 -11.72
CA PHE A 82 8.64 0.10 -10.79
C PHE A 82 8.82 -0.81 -9.57
N LEU A 83 9.47 -1.98 -9.73
CA LEU A 83 9.97 -2.73 -8.59
C LEU A 83 11.23 -2.03 -8.07
N LEU A 84 11.08 -1.30 -6.97
CA LEU A 84 12.18 -0.61 -6.30
C LEU A 84 13.05 -1.62 -5.55
N TYR A 85 12.42 -2.53 -4.80
CA TYR A 85 13.13 -3.49 -3.96
C TYR A 85 12.31 -4.75 -3.70
N ASP A 86 13.01 -5.88 -3.62
CA ASP A 86 12.49 -7.16 -3.19
C ASP A 86 13.64 -7.90 -2.50
N ASN A 87 13.52 -8.20 -1.22
CA ASN A 87 14.58 -8.91 -0.50
C ASN A 87 14.56 -10.42 -0.75
N GLU A 88 13.57 -10.92 -1.50
CA GLU A 88 13.39 -12.33 -1.88
C GLU A 88 13.39 -13.32 -0.70
N SER A 89 13.14 -12.82 0.52
CA SER A 89 13.15 -13.63 1.73
C SER A 89 12.02 -14.66 1.70
N SER A 90 12.33 -15.89 2.13
CA SER A 90 11.34 -16.98 2.23
C SER A 90 10.51 -16.94 3.52
N SER A 91 10.83 -16.03 4.45
CA SER A 91 10.16 -15.92 5.75
C SER A 91 9.66 -14.51 6.07
N HIS A 92 10.44 -13.48 5.76
CA HIS A 92 10.12 -12.08 6.08
C HIS A 92 10.28 -11.20 4.84
N ARG A 93 9.50 -11.51 3.79
CA ARG A 93 9.62 -10.83 2.50
C ARG A 93 9.19 -9.37 2.60
N ILE A 94 9.97 -8.51 1.96
CA ILE A 94 9.68 -7.09 1.76
C ILE A 94 9.65 -6.84 0.26
N ILE A 95 8.59 -6.19 -0.21
CA ILE A 95 8.47 -5.73 -1.60
C ILE A 95 8.14 -4.24 -1.56
N ILE A 96 8.92 -3.43 -2.29
CA ILE A 96 8.72 -1.98 -2.42
C ILE A 96 8.55 -1.66 -3.90
N LEU A 97 7.49 -0.92 -4.22
CA LEU A 97 7.13 -0.50 -5.56
C LEU A 97 7.09 1.03 -5.62
N SER A 98 7.88 1.60 -6.52
CA SER A 98 7.84 3.02 -6.84
C SER A 98 8.54 3.25 -8.17
N SER A 99 8.12 4.27 -8.91
CA SER A 99 8.83 4.71 -10.11
C SER A 99 9.87 5.77 -9.76
N ASP A 100 10.88 5.95 -10.61
CA ASP A 100 11.89 6.99 -10.41
C ASP A 100 11.24 8.39 -10.35
N ASP A 101 10.23 8.66 -11.19
CA ASP A 101 9.45 9.89 -11.16
C ASP A 101 8.71 10.09 -9.81
N ASP A 102 8.18 9.03 -9.23
CA ASP A 102 7.48 9.09 -7.94
C ASP A 102 8.46 9.28 -6.77
N LEU A 103 9.66 8.70 -6.84
CA LEU A 103 10.75 8.93 -5.88
C LEU A 103 11.28 10.37 -5.95
N ASP A 104 11.41 10.93 -7.15
CA ASP A 104 11.78 12.33 -7.35
C ASP A 104 10.72 13.26 -6.76
N ARG A 105 9.45 12.95 -6.98
CA ARG A 105 8.34 13.69 -6.36
C ARG A 105 8.34 13.57 -4.85
N LEU A 106 8.60 12.38 -4.32
CA LEU A 106 8.66 12.13 -2.89
C LEU A 106 9.83 12.89 -2.24
N SER A 107 10.97 12.97 -2.93
CA SER A 107 12.16 13.76 -2.55
C SER A 107 11.83 15.25 -2.36
N ASN A 108 10.88 15.77 -3.12
CA ASN A 108 10.45 17.17 -3.05
C ASN A 108 9.32 17.42 -2.05
N SER A 109 8.79 16.38 -1.40
CA SER A 109 7.73 16.51 -0.39
C SER A 109 8.33 16.66 1.00
N GLU A 110 8.02 17.77 1.69
CA GLU A 110 8.50 18.01 3.06
C GLU A 110 7.81 17.11 4.09
N HIS A 111 6.58 16.68 3.81
CA HIS A 111 5.77 15.86 4.72
C HIS A 111 5.38 14.56 4.02
N TRP A 112 5.67 13.44 4.65
CA TRP A 112 5.27 12.11 4.18
C TRP A 112 4.21 11.53 5.09
N HIS A 113 3.21 10.89 4.51
CA HIS A 113 2.17 10.19 5.26
C HIS A 113 2.10 8.73 4.79
N SER A 114 2.36 7.80 5.69
CA SER A 114 2.22 6.37 5.43
C SER A 114 0.94 5.83 6.06
N ASP A 115 0.08 5.25 5.25
CA ASP A 115 -1.15 4.59 5.67
C ASP A 115 -1.14 3.12 5.23
N GLY A 116 -1.62 2.24 6.10
CA GLY A 116 -1.75 0.82 5.84
C GLY A 116 -3.20 0.42 5.59
N THR A 117 -3.47 -0.30 4.49
CA THR A 117 -4.82 -0.86 4.23
C THR A 117 -4.86 -2.38 4.38
N PHE A 118 -5.61 -2.87 5.38
CA PHE A 118 -5.80 -4.31 5.62
C PHE A 118 -6.69 -4.99 4.56
N LYS A 119 -7.59 -4.24 3.91
CA LYS A 119 -8.64 -4.84 3.04
C LYS A 119 -8.09 -5.43 1.74
N ILE A 120 -6.84 -5.12 1.37
CA ILE A 120 -6.28 -5.41 0.05
C ILE A 120 -4.94 -6.18 0.15
N ALA A 121 -4.45 -6.45 1.37
CA ALA A 121 -3.18 -7.15 1.55
C ALA A 121 -3.22 -8.56 0.91
N PRO A 122 -2.23 -8.93 0.08
CA PRO A 122 -2.13 -10.31 -0.40
C PRO A 122 -1.94 -11.26 0.78
N GLN A 123 -2.49 -12.47 0.69
CA GLN A 123 -2.59 -13.44 1.79
C GLN A 123 -1.30 -13.68 2.61
N LEU A 124 -0.13 -13.51 2.00
CA LEU A 124 1.16 -13.72 2.66
C LEU A 124 1.70 -12.48 3.39
N PHE A 125 1.19 -11.29 3.10
CA PHE A 125 1.65 -10.04 3.73
C PHE A 125 0.63 -9.56 4.77
N GLU A 126 1.10 -8.92 5.84
CA GLU A 126 0.23 -8.38 6.89
C GLU A 126 -0.62 -7.21 6.36
N GLN A 127 0.01 -6.34 5.56
CA GLN A 127 -0.62 -5.11 5.10
C GLN A 127 0.05 -4.60 3.81
N LEU A 128 -0.74 -3.90 2.99
CA LEU A 128 -0.24 -3.02 1.95
C LEU A 128 -0.16 -1.60 2.51
N TYR A 129 1.04 -1.05 2.55
CA TYR A 129 1.29 0.32 2.94
C TYR A 129 1.51 1.23 1.74
N VAL A 130 1.12 2.48 1.89
CA VAL A 130 1.28 3.51 0.86
C VAL A 130 1.83 4.77 1.49
N ILE A 131 3.01 5.20 1.05
CA ILE A 131 3.58 6.50 1.39
C ILE A 131 3.05 7.52 0.39
N HIS A 132 2.44 8.55 0.95
CA HIS A 132 1.94 9.70 0.25
C HIS A 132 2.90 10.88 0.40
N GLY A 133 3.17 11.56 -0.72
CA GLY A 133 3.80 12.87 -0.74
C GLY A 133 2.79 13.95 -1.11
N TYR A 134 2.99 15.17 -0.62
CA TYR A 134 2.16 16.32 -0.95
C TYR A 134 2.69 17.01 -2.20
N ILE A 135 1.89 17.01 -3.27
CA ILE A 135 2.19 17.69 -4.52
C ILE A 135 1.04 18.63 -4.85
N TYR A 136 1.33 19.93 -4.99
CA TYR A 136 0.33 20.98 -5.27
C TYR A 136 -0.88 20.93 -4.32
N GLY A 137 -0.64 20.73 -3.03
CA GLY A 137 -1.68 20.67 -1.99
C GLY A 137 -2.50 19.38 -1.97
N ARG A 138 -2.07 18.32 -2.68
CA ARG A 138 -2.73 17.01 -2.69
C ARG A 138 -1.79 15.92 -2.23
N ALA A 139 -2.27 15.06 -1.34
CA ALA A 139 -1.59 13.82 -1.01
C ALA A 139 -1.73 12.84 -2.19
N LEU A 140 -0.60 12.48 -2.81
CA LEU A 140 -0.54 11.49 -3.88
C LEU A 140 0.22 10.26 -3.40
N PRO A 141 -0.23 9.04 -3.72
CA PRO A 141 0.51 7.84 -3.39
C PRO A 141 1.74 7.72 -4.30
N LEU A 142 2.92 7.60 -3.71
CA LEU A 142 4.20 7.63 -4.44
C LEU A 142 5.03 6.36 -4.22
N VAL A 143 4.95 5.75 -3.04
CA VAL A 143 5.61 4.48 -2.75
C VAL A 143 4.60 3.52 -2.16
N TYR A 144 4.59 2.30 -2.68
CA TYR A 144 3.80 1.19 -2.14
C TYR A 144 4.78 0.17 -1.57
N TYR A 145 4.50 -0.37 -0.39
CA TYR A 145 5.31 -1.45 0.16
C TYR A 145 4.47 -2.47 0.91
N MET A 146 4.96 -3.70 0.93
CA MET A 146 4.35 -4.82 1.63
C MET A 146 5.39 -5.49 2.51
N VAL A 147 5.02 -5.79 3.74
CA VAL A 147 5.90 -6.41 4.74
C VAL A 147 5.21 -7.64 5.32
N ALA A 148 5.96 -8.73 5.43
CA ALA A 148 5.53 -10.03 5.96
C ALA A 148 5.32 -10.07 7.48
N GLY A 149 5.50 -8.96 8.20
CA GLY A 149 5.46 -8.93 9.66
C GLY A 149 5.45 -7.52 10.25
N THR A 150 5.45 -7.47 11.58
CA THR A 150 5.39 -6.23 12.37
C THR A 150 6.70 -5.88 13.06
N ALA A 151 7.77 -6.67 12.83
CA ALA A 151 9.07 -6.46 13.46
C ALA A 151 9.71 -5.15 12.96
N GLU A 152 10.17 -4.32 13.90
CA GLU A 152 10.78 -3.01 13.64
C GLU A 152 11.89 -3.05 12.58
N VAL A 153 12.74 -4.08 12.62
CA VAL A 153 13.84 -4.28 11.67
C VAL A 153 13.40 -4.30 10.21
N LEU A 154 12.18 -4.80 9.92
CA LEU A 154 11.65 -4.85 8.56
C LEU A 154 11.24 -3.46 8.07
N TYR A 155 10.71 -2.61 8.95
CA TYR A 155 10.36 -1.25 8.60
C TYR A 155 11.62 -0.39 8.46
N ASN A 156 12.64 -0.61 9.30
CA ASN A 156 13.94 0.03 9.13
C ASN A 156 14.54 -0.30 7.76
N GLU A 157 14.52 -1.57 7.34
CA GLU A 157 14.96 -1.98 5.99
C GLU A 157 14.16 -1.27 4.87
N VAL A 158 12.83 -1.17 5.02
CA VAL A 158 11.98 -0.42 4.08
C VAL A 158 12.41 1.04 3.97
N PHE A 159 12.53 1.73 5.11
CA PHE A 159 12.89 3.15 5.12
C PHE A 159 14.33 3.37 4.65
N ASP A 160 15.27 2.51 4.99
CA ASP A 160 16.65 2.59 4.51
C ASP A 160 16.71 2.53 2.97
N VAL A 161 15.99 1.58 2.36
CA VAL A 161 15.93 1.47 0.91
C VAL A 161 15.31 2.73 0.28
N ILE A 162 14.20 3.23 0.83
CA ILE A 162 13.53 4.42 0.30
C ILE A 162 14.45 5.64 0.44
N LEU A 163 15.06 5.84 1.62
CA LEU A 163 15.97 6.94 1.92
C LEU A 163 17.25 6.89 1.08
N GLN A 164 17.71 5.73 0.63
CA GLN A 164 18.82 5.62 -0.32
C GLN A 164 18.43 5.99 -1.76
N ASN A 165 17.13 5.94 -2.09
CA ASN A 165 16.60 6.18 -3.43
C ASN A 165 15.93 7.55 -3.58
N VAL A 166 15.87 8.37 -2.53
CA VAL A 166 15.42 9.76 -2.58
C VAL A 166 16.59 10.73 -2.35
N SER A 167 16.57 11.86 -3.05
CA SER A 167 17.60 12.90 -2.90
C SER A 167 17.30 13.87 -1.76
N GLY A 168 16.02 14.07 -1.44
CA GLY A 168 15.54 14.90 -0.34
C GLY A 168 15.14 14.08 0.88
N ARG A 169 15.27 14.69 2.07
CA ARG A 169 14.78 14.12 3.32
C ARG A 169 13.49 14.83 3.72
N PRO A 170 12.43 14.11 4.12
CA PRO A 170 11.25 14.75 4.67
C PRO A 170 11.59 15.47 5.96
N LYS A 171 10.90 16.57 6.24
CA LYS A 171 10.91 17.21 7.57
C LYS A 171 10.13 16.37 8.58
N THR A 172 9.03 15.77 8.15
CA THR A 172 8.22 14.89 9.00
C THR A 172 7.72 13.67 8.23
N ILE A 173 7.65 12.54 8.92
CA ILE A 173 6.99 11.33 8.45
C ILE A 173 5.91 10.99 9.48
N THR A 174 4.66 10.93 9.05
CA THR A 174 3.53 10.49 9.86
C THR A 174 3.13 9.10 9.42
N ILE A 175 3.05 8.16 10.36
CA ILE A 175 2.70 6.77 10.08
C ILE A 175 1.55 6.40 11.01
N ASP A 176 0.51 5.78 10.47
CA ASP A 176 -0.55 5.23 11.30
C ASP A 176 -0.08 3.92 11.95
N PHE A 177 0.25 3.99 13.24
CA PHE A 177 0.85 2.91 14.02
C PHE A 177 -0.16 2.22 14.95
N GLU A 178 -1.47 2.30 14.69
CA GLU A 178 -2.50 1.67 15.56
C GLU A 178 -2.11 0.24 15.99
N LYS A 179 -1.52 -0.57 15.09
CA LYS A 179 -1.08 -1.94 15.41
C LYS A 179 0.23 -2.03 16.22
N ALA A 180 1.19 -1.12 16.05
CA ALA A 180 2.47 -1.18 16.78
C ALA A 180 2.32 -0.74 18.24
N VAL A 181 1.42 0.21 18.49
CA VAL A 181 1.09 0.64 19.85
C VAL A 181 0.24 -0.42 20.57
N GLU A 182 -0.68 -1.09 19.85
CA GLU A 182 -1.37 -2.28 20.36
C GLU A 182 -0.41 -3.46 20.67
N ASN A 183 0.62 -3.65 19.83
CA ASN A 183 1.60 -4.73 19.98
C ASN A 183 2.67 -4.44 21.04
N SER A 184 3.18 -3.21 21.16
CA SER A 184 4.27 -2.88 22.11
C SER A 184 3.80 -2.89 23.55
N LEU A 185 2.50 -2.71 23.78
CA LEU A 185 1.89 -2.68 25.11
C LEU A 185 1.18 -4.00 25.48
N GLY A 186 1.26 -5.03 24.62
CA GLY A 186 0.61 -6.32 24.85
C GLY A 186 -0.92 -6.26 24.80
N LEU A 187 -1.50 -5.22 24.19
CA LEU A 187 -2.94 -4.96 24.16
C LEU A 187 -3.67 -5.71 23.04
N GLN A 188 -2.95 -6.40 22.15
CA GLN A 188 -3.51 -7.03 20.94
C GLN A 188 -4.68 -7.99 21.23
N GLN A 189 -4.54 -8.88 22.22
CA GLN A 189 -5.60 -9.82 22.58
C GLN A 189 -6.81 -9.08 23.20
N SER A 190 -6.54 -8.14 24.10
CA SER A 190 -7.56 -7.33 24.76
C SER A 190 -8.27 -6.36 23.82
N PHE A 191 -7.62 -5.86 22.77
CA PHE A 191 -8.26 -5.04 21.75
C PHE A 191 -9.32 -5.84 20.97
N VAL A 192 -9.06 -7.14 20.74
CA VAL A 192 -9.99 -8.05 20.02
C VAL A 192 -11.10 -8.54 20.95
N ASP A 193 -10.79 -8.82 22.20
CA ASP A 193 -11.73 -9.47 23.13
C ASP A 193 -12.50 -8.47 24.01
N ASP A 194 -11.95 -7.27 24.25
CA ASP A 194 -12.52 -6.25 25.13
C ASP A 194 -13.00 -5.01 24.36
N SER A 195 -14.32 -4.89 24.26
CA SER A 195 -14.99 -3.76 23.60
C SER A 195 -14.75 -2.40 24.28
N GLN A 196 -14.45 -2.38 25.59
CA GLN A 196 -14.18 -1.16 26.34
C GLN A 196 -12.78 -0.64 26.06
N VAL A 197 -11.78 -1.53 26.05
CA VAL A 197 -10.38 -1.21 25.67
C VAL A 197 -10.33 -0.66 24.24
N ARG A 198 -10.98 -1.35 23.30
CA ARG A 198 -11.06 -0.91 21.90
C ARG A 198 -11.69 0.47 21.75
N ARG A 199 -12.78 0.73 22.48
CA ARG A 199 -13.45 2.03 22.46
C ARG A 199 -12.56 3.12 23.03
N CYS A 200 -11.87 2.83 24.13
CA CYS A 200 -10.95 3.76 24.78
C CYS A 200 -9.82 4.20 23.83
N LEU A 201 -9.13 3.25 23.19
CA LEU A 201 -8.03 3.54 22.27
C LEU A 201 -8.49 4.38 21.07
N LYS A 202 -9.68 4.09 20.52
CA LYS A 202 -10.28 4.90 19.44
C LYS A 202 -10.60 6.32 19.88
N ASN A 203 -11.05 6.51 21.12
CA ASN A 203 -11.36 7.84 21.65
C ASN A 203 -10.09 8.71 21.74
N PHE A 204 -8.94 8.13 22.10
CA PHE A 204 -7.67 8.86 22.06
C PHE A 204 -7.30 9.30 20.62
N GLY A 205 -7.53 8.44 19.63
CA GLY A 205 -7.40 8.83 18.21
C GLY A 205 -8.33 9.98 17.79
N CYS A 206 -9.47 10.13 18.47
CA CYS A 206 -10.41 11.24 18.19
C CYS A 206 -9.94 12.60 18.71
N LEU A 207 -8.94 12.66 19.60
CA LEU A 207 -8.40 13.94 20.11
C LEU A 207 -7.81 14.82 19.01
N ALA A 208 -7.34 14.22 17.92
CA ALA A 208 -6.88 14.95 16.73
C ALA A 208 -7.97 15.83 16.07
N PHE A 209 -9.26 15.56 16.36
CA PHE A 209 -10.40 16.32 15.84
C PHE A 209 -10.99 17.30 16.87
N VAL A 210 -10.48 17.31 18.10
CA VAL A 210 -10.90 18.24 19.14
C VAL A 210 -10.23 19.60 18.89
N PRO A 211 -10.96 20.73 18.94
CA PRO A 211 -10.33 22.04 18.80
C PRO A 211 -9.27 22.25 19.88
N VAL A 212 -8.11 22.79 19.50
CA VAL A 212 -6.91 22.92 20.36
C VAL A 212 -7.20 23.38 21.80
N PRO A 213 -8.07 24.39 22.07
CA PRO A 213 -8.34 24.83 23.44
C PRO A 213 -8.98 23.78 24.35
N PHE A 214 -9.57 22.73 23.80
CA PHE A 214 -10.28 21.69 24.53
C PHE A 214 -9.55 20.34 24.57
N VAL A 215 -8.42 20.21 23.87
CA VAL A 215 -7.70 18.93 23.74
C VAL A 215 -7.29 18.37 25.10
N ILE A 216 -6.77 19.22 26.01
CA ILE A 216 -6.36 18.80 27.36
C ILE A 216 -7.56 18.30 28.18
N VAL A 217 -8.65 19.08 28.20
CA VAL A 217 -9.87 18.74 28.97
C VAL A 217 -10.51 17.45 28.46
N GLU A 218 -10.53 17.23 27.14
CA GLU A 218 -11.06 15.98 26.58
C GLU A 218 -10.10 14.80 26.78
N PHE A 219 -8.79 15.03 26.76
CA PHE A 219 -7.79 14.01 27.11
C PHE A 219 -7.98 13.51 28.56
N GLU A 220 -8.10 14.43 29.53
CA GLU A 220 -8.31 14.11 30.94
C GLU A 220 -9.59 13.27 31.14
N LYS A 221 -10.69 13.60 30.45
CA LYS A 221 -11.93 12.82 30.49
C LYS A 221 -11.76 11.40 29.96
N ILE A 222 -11.00 11.23 28.88
CA ILE A 222 -10.76 9.90 28.31
C ILE A 222 -9.88 9.10 29.27
N GLN A 223 -8.83 9.72 29.84
CA GLN A 223 -7.95 9.15 30.85
C GLN A 223 -8.71 8.69 32.10
N GLU A 224 -9.61 9.50 32.66
CA GLU A 224 -10.45 9.12 33.81
C GLU A 224 -11.33 7.89 33.56
N SER A 225 -11.73 7.69 32.30
CA SER A 225 -12.58 6.57 31.88
C SER A 225 -11.79 5.36 31.34
N ALA A 226 -10.46 5.48 31.26
CA ALA A 226 -9.59 4.49 30.65
C ALA A 226 -9.44 3.25 31.57
N PRO A 227 -9.54 2.02 31.05
CA PRO A 227 -9.23 0.82 31.81
C PRO A 227 -7.76 0.80 32.25
N ASP A 228 -7.46 0.29 33.45
CA ASP A 228 -6.09 0.21 33.98
C ASP A 228 -5.10 -0.47 33.02
N LEU A 229 -5.60 -1.42 32.24
CA LEU A 229 -4.83 -2.16 31.25
C LEU A 229 -4.16 -1.25 30.20
N VAL A 230 -4.75 -0.08 29.90
CA VAL A 230 -4.20 0.87 28.92
C VAL A 230 -3.38 2.00 29.57
N ASN A 231 -3.08 1.98 30.87
CA ASN A 231 -2.35 3.08 31.52
C ASN A 231 -1.00 3.37 30.85
N ASN A 232 -0.24 2.34 30.45
CA ASN A 232 1.01 2.53 29.71
C ASN A 232 0.79 3.22 28.34
N PHE A 233 -0.36 3.01 27.70
CA PHE A 233 -0.74 3.71 26.48
C PHE A 233 -1.06 5.17 26.77
N VAL A 234 -1.82 5.43 27.83
CA VAL A 234 -2.18 6.78 28.27
C VAL A 234 -0.92 7.60 28.57
N ASP A 235 0.00 7.04 29.35
CA ASP A 235 1.27 7.69 29.70
C ASP A 235 2.09 8.02 28.46
N TYR A 236 2.23 7.05 27.54
CA TYR A 236 2.90 7.26 26.26
C TYR A 236 2.22 8.36 25.42
N PHE A 237 0.89 8.35 25.36
CA PHE A 237 0.11 9.29 24.56
C PHE A 237 0.23 10.71 25.12
N GLU A 238 0.18 10.86 26.44
CA GLU A 238 0.41 12.12 27.14
C GLU A 238 1.80 12.67 26.83
N ASP A 239 2.84 11.86 27.02
CA ASP A 239 4.24 12.25 26.82
C ASP A 239 4.53 12.64 25.36
N THR A 240 3.87 12.00 24.41
CA THR A 240 4.16 12.16 22.98
C THR A 240 3.31 13.25 22.33
N PHE A 241 2.02 13.35 22.66
CA PHE A 241 1.06 14.16 21.91
C PHE A 241 0.43 15.32 22.70
N ILE A 242 0.40 15.24 24.03
CA ILE A 242 -0.17 16.29 24.89
C ILE A 242 0.94 17.19 25.46
N GLY A 243 2.01 16.57 25.98
CA GLY A 243 3.08 17.21 26.73
C GLY A 243 2.71 17.39 28.21
N ARG A 244 3.64 17.05 29.11
CA ARG A 244 3.53 17.32 30.55
C ARG A 244 3.79 18.78 30.89
#